data_AF-A0A2T3MPJ9-F1
#
_entry.id   AF-A0A2T3MPJ9-F1
#
_cell.length_a   1.000
_cell.length_b   1.000
_cell.length_c   1.000
_cell.angle_alpha   90.00
_cell.angle_beta   90.00
_cell.angle_gamma   90.00
#
_symmetry.space_group_name_H-M   'P 1'
#
loop_
_entity.id
_entity.type
_entity.pdbx_description
1 polymer ?
#
loop_
_entity_poly.entity_id
_entity_poly.type
_entity_poly.pdbx_seq_one_letter_code
_entity_poly.pdbx_strand_id
1 'polypeptide(L)'
;MKMINLSDYDHWIAISITGVITAPIVPLGLGPDMYICRESHMPSNLKGKFIKSLRASFESFGLEASTKLTLNDPKLLLVPICNSDEETVKNALIVADMALALFNKKYFSARAKFINWDRKLGKAVGVVSSKGKLSSILASNSSYGPAIAQPLGQDVWDWLLGSFLRGNLTELGNRVYKCLEWEREAQFSSHITHKFAFNWIGLESMLPNGEVSEAYLVQRYSFVVGAPRGADSKILIDSALKDLFIEHKNPEGKKWVKEIQNMYRYRCAIFHDGSSDLTSDDIEPKKVDWYYHLSKQLSMRVIGYAIAAICDGVETVDDFWGDYMLKKVFNEENIWLKNGTLHLNDAINFDWAGDEAYYEI
;
A
#
# COMPACT_ATOMS: atom_id res chain seq x y z
N MET A 1 14.63 -17.70 25.88
CA MET A 1 14.49 -16.67 24.83
C MET A 1 14.37 -17.40 23.51
N LYS A 2 13.31 -17.17 22.71
CA LYS A 2 13.17 -17.83 21.39
C LYS A 2 14.27 -17.28 20.48
N MET A 3 15.04 -18.15 19.83
CA MET A 3 16.08 -17.78 18.87
C MET A 3 15.55 -18.05 17.45
N ILE A 4 15.98 -17.26 16.47
CA ILE A 4 15.68 -17.50 15.06
C ILE A 4 16.74 -18.46 14.52
N ASN A 5 16.31 -19.57 13.93
CA ASN A 5 17.23 -20.54 13.37
C ASN A 5 17.68 -20.14 11.97
N LEU A 6 18.70 -19.29 11.91
CA LEU A 6 19.24 -18.75 10.65
C LEU A 6 19.99 -19.78 9.79
N SER A 7 20.07 -21.05 10.20
CA SER A 7 20.61 -22.14 9.37
C SER A 7 19.60 -22.71 8.37
N ASP A 8 18.31 -22.40 8.55
CA ASP A 8 17.24 -22.96 7.70
C ASP A 8 17.16 -22.28 6.32
N TYR A 9 17.96 -21.22 6.12
CA TYR A 9 18.11 -20.50 4.85
C TYR A 9 19.59 -20.24 4.56
N ASP A 10 20.07 -20.62 3.37
CA ASP A 10 21.45 -20.38 2.93
C ASP A 10 21.82 -18.88 2.88
N HIS A 11 20.82 -18.01 2.67
CA HIS A 11 20.97 -16.57 2.55
C HIS A 11 19.83 -15.82 3.26
N TRP A 12 20.14 -14.67 3.87
CA TRP A 12 19.16 -13.78 4.52
C TRP A 12 19.69 -12.35 4.61
N ILE A 13 18.80 -11.36 4.74
CA ILE A 13 19.13 -9.95 5.02
C ILE A 13 18.63 -9.60 6.41
N ALA A 14 19.38 -8.81 7.17
CA ALA A 14 18.82 -8.03 8.26
C ALA A 14 18.88 -6.54 7.93
N ILE A 15 17.71 -5.91 7.96
CA ILE A 15 17.49 -4.51 7.57
C ILE A 15 17.23 -3.69 8.83
N SER A 16 17.90 -2.54 9.01
CA SER A 16 17.69 -1.71 10.19
C SER A 16 16.39 -0.92 10.10
N ILE A 17 15.56 -1.04 11.15
CA ILE A 17 14.26 -0.36 11.26
C ILE A 17 14.18 0.55 12.50
N THR A 18 13.35 1.58 12.39
CA THR A 18 12.96 2.48 13.49
C THR A 18 11.51 2.23 13.93
N GLY A 19 10.98 3.04 14.86
CA GLY A 19 9.58 3.04 15.31
C GLY A 19 9.22 2.00 16.39
N VAL A 20 9.57 0.73 16.21
CA VAL A 20 9.13 -0.37 17.08
C VAL A 20 9.71 -0.26 18.49
N ILE A 21 8.90 -0.37 19.56
CA ILE A 21 9.35 -0.10 20.94
C ILE A 21 9.83 -1.39 21.68
N THR A 22 9.14 -2.51 21.56
CA THR A 22 9.36 -3.79 22.30
C THR A 22 8.96 -4.99 21.43
N ALA A 23 9.33 -6.26 21.69
CA ALA A 23 10.38 -6.93 22.48
C ALA A 23 10.56 -8.44 22.13
N PRO A 24 9.54 -9.22 21.70
CA PRO A 24 9.75 -10.58 21.20
C PRO A 24 10.07 -10.61 19.69
N ILE A 25 10.36 -11.80 19.14
CA ILE A 25 10.34 -12.04 17.70
C ILE A 25 8.90 -11.91 17.22
N VAL A 26 8.63 -10.95 16.33
CA VAL A 26 7.31 -10.76 15.72
C VAL A 26 7.36 -11.24 14.26
N PRO A 27 6.65 -12.34 13.90
CA PRO A 27 6.44 -12.66 12.50
C PRO A 27 5.50 -11.61 11.89
N LEU A 28 5.84 -11.09 10.71
CA LEU A 28 5.01 -10.08 10.04
C LEU A 28 3.69 -10.66 9.49
N GLY A 29 3.67 -11.95 9.15
CA GLY A 29 2.47 -12.65 8.65
C GLY A 29 2.00 -12.13 7.29
N LEU A 30 2.96 -11.74 6.45
CA LEU A 30 2.80 -11.13 5.13
C LEU A 30 4.02 -11.57 4.29
N GLY A 31 3.84 -12.43 3.29
CA GLY A 31 4.95 -13.02 2.54
C GLY A 31 5.74 -14.10 3.29
N PRO A 32 6.99 -14.42 2.86
CA PRO A 32 7.82 -15.43 3.50
C PRO A 32 8.13 -15.08 4.97
N ASP A 33 8.70 -16.05 5.71
CA ASP A 33 9.06 -15.98 7.14
C ASP A 33 9.93 -14.76 7.53
N MET A 34 9.29 -13.60 7.59
CA MET A 34 9.89 -12.31 7.89
C MET A 34 9.67 -11.97 9.35
N TYR A 35 10.77 -11.65 10.02
CA TYR A 35 10.80 -11.47 11.47
C TYR A 35 11.33 -10.10 11.85
N ILE A 36 10.54 -9.35 12.62
CA ILE A 36 11.07 -8.24 13.40
C ILE A 36 11.77 -8.83 14.63
N CYS A 37 13.07 -8.57 14.77
CA CYS A 37 13.90 -9.07 15.86
C CYS A 37 14.88 -8.01 16.37
N ARG A 38 15.78 -8.43 17.25
CA ARG A 38 16.93 -7.67 17.76
C ARG A 38 18.19 -8.47 17.51
N GLU A 39 19.35 -7.85 17.58
CA GLU A 39 20.64 -8.58 17.53
C GLU A 39 20.74 -9.67 18.61
N SER A 40 20.16 -9.42 19.80
CA SER A 40 20.15 -10.38 20.89
C SER A 40 19.50 -11.73 20.54
N HIS A 41 18.59 -11.75 19.56
CA HIS A 41 17.91 -12.94 19.03
C HIS A 41 18.70 -13.72 17.96
N MET A 42 19.84 -13.19 17.48
CA MET A 42 20.73 -13.89 16.55
C MET A 42 21.63 -14.91 17.28
N PRO A 43 22.16 -15.93 16.56
CA PRO A 43 23.18 -16.84 17.07
C PRO A 43 24.46 -16.10 17.54
N SER A 44 25.00 -16.49 18.70
CA SER A 44 26.13 -15.81 19.35
C SER A 44 27.42 -15.75 18.52
N ASN A 45 27.62 -16.70 17.61
CA ASN A 45 28.75 -16.75 16.68
C ASN A 45 28.67 -15.73 15.52
N LEU A 46 27.52 -15.09 15.32
CA LEU A 46 27.29 -14.10 14.25
C LEU A 46 27.29 -12.65 14.76
N LYS A 47 26.83 -12.40 15.99
CA LYS A 47 26.69 -11.07 16.64
C LYS A 47 27.84 -10.09 16.37
N GLY A 48 29.06 -10.40 16.81
CA GLY A 48 30.21 -9.48 16.64
C GLY A 48 30.61 -9.22 15.19
N LYS A 49 30.36 -10.17 14.27
CA LYS A 49 30.58 -9.97 12.82
C LYS A 49 29.46 -9.10 12.23
N PHE A 50 28.23 -9.31 12.68
CA PHE A 50 27.04 -8.57 12.28
C PHE A 50 27.15 -7.08 12.60
N ILE A 51 27.47 -6.70 13.85
CA ILE A 51 27.65 -5.29 14.23
C ILE A 51 28.69 -4.61 13.33
N LYS A 52 29.82 -5.30 13.05
CA LYS A 52 30.89 -4.76 12.22
C LYS A 52 30.42 -4.50 10.78
N SER A 53 29.72 -5.44 10.17
CA SER A 53 29.14 -5.25 8.82
C SER A 53 28.05 -4.19 8.82
N LEU A 54 27.21 -4.11 9.86
CA LEU A 54 26.14 -3.12 9.93
C LEU A 54 26.71 -1.70 10.05
N ARG A 55 27.77 -1.50 10.85
CA ARG A 55 28.44 -0.20 10.99
C ARG A 55 29.01 0.30 9.66
N ALA A 56 29.67 -0.56 8.88
CA ALA A 56 30.17 -0.19 7.55
C ALA A 56 29.04 0.16 6.56
N SER A 57 27.83 -0.38 6.75
CA SER A 57 26.63 0.05 6.00
C SER A 57 26.19 1.46 6.40
N PHE A 58 26.10 1.78 7.70
CA PHE A 58 25.83 3.15 8.17
C PHE A 58 26.84 4.18 7.60
N GLU A 59 28.13 3.88 7.71
CA GLU A 59 29.23 4.73 7.23
C GLU A 59 29.13 4.98 5.71
N SER A 60 28.80 3.95 4.92
CA SER A 60 28.62 4.06 3.46
C SER A 60 27.44 4.95 3.03
N PHE A 61 26.48 5.20 3.91
CA PHE A 61 25.32 6.06 3.64
C PHE A 61 25.52 7.49 4.17
N GLY A 62 26.75 7.85 4.56
CA GLY A 62 27.06 9.18 5.12
C GLY A 62 26.43 9.43 6.49
N LEU A 63 25.95 8.38 7.16
CA LEU A 63 25.45 8.47 8.52
C LEU A 63 26.62 8.32 9.48
N GLU A 64 26.93 9.36 10.26
CA GLU A 64 27.74 9.17 11.44
C GLU A 64 27.09 8.10 12.32
N ALA A 65 27.90 7.13 12.73
CA ALA A 65 27.54 6.06 13.67
C ALA A 65 27.35 6.62 15.09
N SER A 66 26.48 7.62 15.25
CA SER A 66 26.22 8.27 16.52
C SER A 66 25.70 7.23 17.51
N THR A 67 26.38 7.13 18.66
CA THR A 67 26.16 6.08 19.68
C THR A 67 24.77 6.09 20.33
N LYS A 68 23.91 7.05 19.95
CA LYS A 68 22.50 7.16 20.36
C LYS A 68 21.51 6.54 19.38
N LEU A 69 21.92 6.28 18.13
CA LEU A 69 21.07 5.66 17.11
C LEU A 69 21.52 4.23 16.77
N THR A 70 20.64 3.29 17.11
CA THR A 70 20.55 1.91 16.59
C THR A 70 21.72 0.92 16.72
N LEU A 71 22.97 1.30 16.98
CA LEU A 71 24.07 0.30 17.00
C LEU A 71 24.24 -0.52 18.29
N ASN A 72 23.67 -0.11 19.43
CA ASN A 72 23.78 -0.83 20.71
C ASN A 72 22.68 -1.90 20.93
N ASP A 73 21.56 -1.79 20.22
CA ASP A 73 20.45 -2.78 20.20
C ASP A 73 19.67 -2.58 18.88
N PRO A 74 20.24 -2.97 17.72
CA PRO A 74 19.59 -2.73 16.44
C PRO A 74 18.32 -3.57 16.33
N LYS A 75 17.24 -2.89 15.93
CA LYS A 75 15.97 -3.51 15.56
C LYS A 75 16.05 -3.86 14.09
N LEU A 76 15.80 -5.12 13.79
CA LEU A 76 16.11 -5.73 12.51
C LEU A 76 14.85 -6.35 11.94
N LEU A 77 14.57 -6.08 10.66
CA LEU A 77 13.69 -6.90 9.86
C LEU A 77 14.55 -7.93 9.13
N LEU A 78 14.41 -9.20 9.52
CA LEU A 78 15.00 -10.34 8.84
C LEU A 78 14.13 -10.75 7.66
N VAL A 79 14.75 -10.87 6.49
CA VAL A 79 14.12 -11.31 5.26
C VAL A 79 14.94 -12.47 4.69
N PRO A 80 14.38 -13.69 4.55
CA PRO A 80 15.05 -14.78 3.86
C PRO A 80 15.14 -14.45 2.37
N ILE A 81 16.26 -14.82 1.75
CA ILE A 81 16.54 -14.52 0.33
C ILE A 81 17.17 -15.75 -0.34
N CYS A 82 17.12 -15.81 -1.67
CA CYS A 82 17.68 -16.94 -2.42
C CYS A 82 19.21 -16.86 -2.61
N ASN A 83 19.79 -15.64 -2.60
CA ASN A 83 21.22 -15.41 -2.78
C ASN A 83 21.62 -14.05 -2.12
N SER A 84 22.88 -13.62 -2.23
CA SER A 84 23.37 -12.35 -1.66
C SER A 84 23.73 -11.24 -2.67
N ASP A 85 23.07 -11.16 -3.82
CA ASP A 85 23.30 -10.10 -4.82
C ASP A 85 22.53 -8.79 -4.52
N GLU A 86 22.92 -7.67 -5.15
CA GLU A 86 22.34 -6.35 -4.84
C GLU A 86 20.86 -6.19 -5.25
N GLU A 87 20.38 -6.92 -6.26
CA GLU A 87 18.99 -6.84 -6.75
C GLU A 87 18.06 -7.75 -5.93
N THR A 88 18.54 -8.93 -5.55
CA THR A 88 17.92 -9.78 -4.53
C THR A 88 17.75 -9.00 -3.22
N VAL A 89 18.76 -8.20 -2.85
CA VAL A 89 18.70 -7.30 -1.70
C VAL A 89 17.64 -6.21 -1.85
N LYS A 90 17.60 -5.55 -3.01
CA LYS A 90 16.60 -4.53 -3.36
C LYS A 90 15.16 -5.01 -3.26
N ASN A 91 14.86 -6.16 -3.85
CA ASN A 91 13.49 -6.64 -3.95
C ASN A 91 12.98 -7.14 -2.58
N ALA A 92 13.85 -7.81 -1.82
CA ALA A 92 13.59 -8.13 -0.42
C ALA A 92 13.28 -6.87 0.41
N LEU A 93 14.00 -5.77 0.17
CA LEU A 93 13.73 -4.48 0.80
C LEU A 93 12.38 -3.86 0.38
N ILE A 94 12.01 -3.86 -0.90
CA ILE A 94 10.70 -3.32 -1.36
C ILE A 94 9.53 -4.11 -0.73
N VAL A 95 9.62 -5.45 -0.73
CA VAL A 95 8.60 -6.31 -0.10
C VAL A 95 8.52 -6.04 1.41
N ALA A 96 9.66 -5.92 2.08
CA ALA A 96 9.72 -5.60 3.49
C ALA A 96 9.19 -4.18 3.82
N ASP A 97 9.37 -3.18 2.95
CA ASP A 97 8.74 -1.84 3.10
C ASP A 97 7.20 -1.92 3.02
N MET A 98 6.68 -2.71 2.08
CA MET A 98 5.23 -2.93 1.94
C MET A 98 4.67 -3.73 3.13
N ALA A 99 5.38 -4.76 3.60
CA ALA A 99 5.02 -5.51 4.79
C ALA A 99 5.02 -4.62 6.05
N LEU A 100 5.98 -3.69 6.19
CA LEU A 100 6.00 -2.69 7.26
C LEU A 100 4.83 -1.70 7.15
N ALA A 101 4.45 -1.26 5.95
CA ALA A 101 3.29 -0.38 5.74
C ALA A 101 1.98 -1.07 6.16
N LEU A 102 1.77 -2.34 5.78
CA LEU A 102 0.63 -3.15 6.19
C LEU A 102 0.66 -3.44 7.70
N PHE A 103 1.82 -3.74 8.28
CA PHE A 103 2.00 -3.90 9.73
C PHE A 103 1.65 -2.63 10.50
N ASN A 104 2.03 -1.45 10.01
CA ASN A 104 1.65 -0.17 10.61
C ASN A 104 0.14 0.10 10.52
N LYS A 105 -0.54 -0.30 9.42
CA LYS A 105 -2.01 -0.25 9.35
C LYS A 105 -2.67 -1.14 10.42
N LYS A 106 -2.06 -2.28 10.75
CA LYS A 106 -2.55 -3.24 11.78
C LYS A 106 -2.17 -2.84 13.23
N TYR A 107 -1.05 -2.16 13.41
CA TYR A 107 -0.51 -1.73 14.71
C TYR A 107 -0.10 -0.25 14.65
N PHE A 108 -1.09 0.63 14.77
CA PHE A 108 -1.00 2.07 14.49
C PHE A 108 0.12 2.81 15.26
N SER A 109 0.44 2.35 16.47
CA SER A 109 1.50 2.91 17.32
C SER A 109 2.93 2.48 16.95
N ALA A 110 3.10 1.47 16.09
CA ALA A 110 4.42 0.90 15.81
C ALA A 110 5.31 1.78 14.92
N ARG A 111 4.71 2.57 14.01
CA ARG A 111 5.38 3.55 13.12
C ARG A 111 6.69 3.05 12.49
N ALA A 112 6.74 1.76 12.15
CA ALA A 112 7.93 1.05 11.76
C ALA A 112 8.35 1.40 10.33
N LYS A 113 9.60 1.80 10.14
CA LYS A 113 10.16 2.26 8.85
C LYS A 113 11.62 1.86 8.75
N PHE A 114 12.16 1.72 7.54
CA PHE A 114 13.60 1.56 7.34
C PHE A 114 14.38 2.82 7.71
N ILE A 115 15.68 2.63 7.99
CA ILE A 115 16.65 3.70 8.16
C ILE A 115 17.43 3.89 6.84
N ASN A 116 17.41 5.13 6.32
CA ASN A 116 18.05 5.54 5.06
C ASN A 116 17.76 4.56 3.90
N TRP A 117 16.48 4.40 3.58
CA TRP A 117 16.02 3.59 2.46
C TRP A 117 15.97 4.41 1.17
N ASP A 118 16.82 4.06 0.21
CA ASP A 118 16.65 4.49 -1.17
C ASP A 118 15.88 3.41 -1.94
N ARG A 119 14.58 3.66 -2.15
CA ARG A 119 13.68 2.78 -2.93
C ARG A 119 14.12 2.63 -4.39
N LYS A 120 14.69 3.69 -4.98
CA LYS A 120 15.10 3.74 -6.38
C LYS A 120 16.36 2.91 -6.61
N LEU A 121 17.31 2.96 -5.68
CA LEU A 121 18.56 2.19 -5.73
C LEU A 121 18.40 0.79 -5.13
N GLY A 122 17.44 0.60 -4.23
CA GLY A 122 17.20 -0.69 -3.59
C GLY A 122 18.13 -0.95 -2.41
N LYS A 123 18.52 0.10 -1.70
CA LYS A 123 19.55 0.01 -0.67
C LYS A 123 19.08 0.72 0.59
N ALA A 124 19.04 -0.04 1.68
CA ALA A 124 18.85 0.48 3.03
C ALA A 124 20.03 0.06 3.89
N VAL A 125 20.15 0.68 5.07
CA VAL A 125 21.17 0.32 6.05
C VAL A 125 20.93 -1.10 6.58
N GLY A 126 21.84 -2.03 6.26
CA GLY A 126 21.63 -3.45 6.54
C GLY A 126 22.81 -4.35 6.16
N VAL A 127 22.63 -5.65 6.41
CA VAL A 127 23.65 -6.68 6.22
C VAL A 127 23.02 -7.89 5.55
N VAL A 128 23.75 -8.46 4.59
CA VAL A 128 23.42 -9.67 3.86
C VAL A 128 24.26 -10.83 4.39
N SER A 129 23.65 -11.99 4.53
CA SER A 129 24.28 -13.25 4.89
C SER A 129 24.31 -14.20 3.70
N SER A 130 25.42 -14.89 3.53
CA SER A 130 25.67 -15.82 2.43
C SER A 130 26.46 -17.00 2.96
N LYS A 131 25.79 -18.14 3.22
CA LYS A 131 26.37 -19.34 3.85
C LYS A 131 27.14 -19.01 5.15
N GLY A 132 26.56 -18.13 5.97
CA GLY A 132 27.14 -17.65 7.23
C GLY A 132 28.24 -16.57 7.11
N LYS A 133 28.60 -16.14 5.90
CA LYS A 133 29.46 -14.97 5.66
C LYS A 133 28.60 -13.71 5.59
N LEU A 134 28.96 -12.69 6.35
CA LEU A 134 28.21 -11.43 6.44
C LEU A 134 28.88 -10.31 5.63
N SER A 135 28.08 -9.60 4.83
CA SER A 135 28.50 -8.48 3.97
C SER A 135 27.55 -7.29 4.08
N SER A 136 28.09 -6.09 4.15
CA SER A 136 27.35 -4.83 4.26
C SER A 136 26.62 -4.46 2.97
N ILE A 137 25.47 -3.81 3.07
CA ILE A 137 24.83 -3.11 1.95
C ILE A 137 25.45 -1.72 1.84
N LEU A 138 25.97 -1.36 0.65
CA LEU A 138 26.69 -0.10 0.35
C LEU A 138 26.04 0.57 -0.86
N ALA A 139 25.96 1.90 -0.95
CA ALA A 139 25.21 2.62 -2.01
C ALA A 139 25.77 2.44 -3.46
N SER A 140 24.93 2.43 -4.51
CA SER A 140 25.33 2.46 -5.95
C SER A 140 24.18 2.87 -6.90
N ASN A 141 24.48 3.24 -8.16
CA ASN A 141 23.54 3.75 -9.16
C ASN A 141 23.09 2.69 -10.23
N SER A 142 21.78 2.35 -10.29
CA SER A 142 20.93 1.86 -11.44
C SER A 142 21.45 0.84 -12.51
N SER A 143 20.70 -0.15 -13.07
CA SER A 143 19.37 -0.80 -12.83
C SER A 143 19.10 -1.98 -13.84
N TYR A 144 18.12 -2.89 -13.55
CA TYR A 144 17.63 -4.12 -14.31
C TYR A 144 18.49 -5.40 -14.13
N GLY A 145 18.00 -6.66 -14.05
CA GLY A 145 16.67 -7.34 -14.18
C GLY A 145 16.77 -8.91 -13.98
N PRO A 146 15.67 -9.71 -13.96
CA PRO A 146 15.49 -10.80 -12.96
C PRO A 146 15.46 -12.31 -13.42
N ALA A 147 15.57 -13.27 -12.45
CA ALA A 147 14.85 -14.58 -12.41
C ALA A 147 15.04 -15.40 -11.08
N ILE A 148 14.03 -16.19 -10.65
CA ILE A 148 13.97 -16.96 -9.36
C ILE A 148 13.28 -18.35 -9.51
N ALA A 149 13.61 -19.30 -8.63
CA ALA A 149 12.75 -20.42 -8.17
C ALA A 149 12.98 -20.62 -6.64
N GLN A 150 12.05 -21.09 -5.79
CA GLN A 150 10.62 -21.43 -5.90
C GLN A 150 9.91 -21.17 -4.52
N PRO A 151 8.56 -21.15 -4.41
CA PRO A 151 7.83 -20.60 -3.25
C PRO A 151 7.08 -21.63 -2.36
N LEU A 152 6.52 -21.17 -1.23
CA LEU A 152 5.43 -21.81 -0.47
C LEU A 152 4.31 -20.81 -0.11
N GLY A 153 3.23 -21.33 0.52
CA GLY A 153 1.81 -20.97 0.30
C GLY A 153 1.31 -19.53 0.47
N GLN A 154 0.09 -19.30 -0.05
CA GLN A 154 -0.47 -17.99 -0.35
C GLN A 154 -1.66 -17.59 0.54
N ASP A 155 -1.65 -16.36 1.06
CA ASP A 155 -2.85 -15.53 1.05
C ASP A 155 -3.01 -14.76 -0.28
N VAL A 156 -4.08 -13.97 -0.39
CA VAL A 156 -4.41 -13.20 -1.60
C VAL A 156 -3.42 -12.07 -1.92
N TRP A 157 -2.79 -11.50 -0.89
CA TRP A 157 -1.71 -10.53 -1.04
C TRP A 157 -0.40 -11.23 -1.43
N ASP A 158 -0.14 -12.44 -0.93
CA ASP A 158 0.97 -13.28 -1.37
C ASP A 158 0.80 -13.75 -2.81
N TRP A 159 -0.44 -13.97 -3.27
CA TRP A 159 -0.73 -14.15 -4.69
C TRP A 159 -0.39 -12.88 -5.49
N LEU A 160 -0.87 -11.71 -5.06
CA LEU A 160 -0.67 -10.45 -5.79
C LEU A 160 0.81 -10.06 -5.85
N LEU A 161 1.50 -10.02 -4.70
CA LEU A 161 2.92 -9.71 -4.60
C LEU A 161 3.77 -10.79 -5.26
N GLY A 162 3.43 -12.07 -5.06
CA GLY A 162 4.13 -13.17 -5.71
C GLY A 162 3.98 -13.15 -7.23
N SER A 163 2.81 -12.79 -7.76
CA SER A 163 2.56 -12.70 -9.20
C SER A 163 3.18 -11.44 -9.80
N PHE A 164 3.26 -10.33 -9.05
CA PHE A 164 4.06 -9.16 -9.41
C PHE A 164 5.54 -9.55 -9.60
N LEU A 165 6.12 -10.19 -8.58
CA LEU A 165 7.52 -10.63 -8.59
C LEU A 165 7.82 -11.68 -9.67
N ARG A 166 6.82 -12.45 -10.10
CA ARG A 166 6.93 -13.40 -11.23
C ARG A 166 6.71 -12.77 -12.61
N GLY A 167 6.30 -11.50 -12.70
CA GLY A 167 5.88 -10.87 -13.96
C GLY A 167 4.56 -11.41 -14.53
N ASN A 168 3.80 -12.15 -13.72
CA ASN A 168 2.59 -12.88 -14.13
C ASN A 168 1.31 -12.23 -13.58
N LEU A 169 1.32 -10.91 -13.33
CA LEU A 169 0.09 -10.20 -13.02
C LEU A 169 -0.77 -10.08 -14.27
N THR A 170 -2.05 -10.38 -14.08
CA THR A 170 -3.14 -9.99 -14.97
C THR A 170 -3.21 -8.46 -15.11
N GLU A 171 -3.95 -7.92 -16.07
CA GLU A 171 -4.06 -6.47 -16.20
C GLU A 171 -4.63 -5.85 -14.92
N LEU A 172 -5.73 -6.42 -14.39
CA LEU A 172 -6.35 -5.99 -13.14
C LEU A 172 -5.36 -6.06 -11.96
N GLY A 173 -4.57 -7.12 -11.88
CA GLY A 173 -3.52 -7.25 -10.87
C GLY A 173 -2.47 -6.14 -10.92
N ASN A 174 -1.99 -5.78 -12.12
CA ASN A 174 -1.05 -4.67 -12.32
C ASN A 174 -1.65 -3.33 -11.90
N ARG A 175 -2.96 -3.16 -12.12
CA ARG A 175 -3.71 -1.94 -11.80
C ARG A 175 -3.90 -1.80 -10.30
N VAL A 176 -4.26 -2.88 -9.62
CA VAL A 176 -4.33 -2.94 -8.14
C VAL A 176 -2.96 -2.63 -7.53
N TYR A 177 -1.88 -3.23 -8.04
CA TYR A 177 -0.52 -2.93 -7.59
C TYR A 177 -0.18 -1.44 -7.75
N LYS A 178 -0.46 -0.84 -8.91
CA LYS A 178 -0.22 0.58 -9.17
C LYS A 178 -1.06 1.49 -8.26
N CYS A 179 -2.31 1.13 -7.99
CA CYS A 179 -3.17 1.86 -7.04
C CYS A 179 -2.58 1.87 -5.63
N LEU A 180 -2.08 0.72 -5.16
CA LEU A 180 -1.41 0.55 -3.86
C LEU A 180 -0.08 1.31 -3.77
N GLU A 181 0.70 1.35 -4.87
CA GLU A 181 1.95 2.10 -4.92
C GLU A 181 1.71 3.60 -4.70
N TRP A 182 0.68 4.16 -5.32
CA TRP A 182 0.29 5.57 -5.13
C TRP A 182 -0.36 5.84 -3.77
N GLU A 183 -1.18 4.92 -3.23
CA GLU A 183 -1.70 5.03 -1.84
C GLU A 183 -0.54 5.07 -0.82
N ARG A 184 0.54 4.32 -1.08
CA ARG A 184 1.74 4.34 -0.25
C ARG A 184 2.50 5.67 -0.37
N GLU A 185 2.69 6.22 -1.58
CA GLU A 185 3.31 7.55 -1.76
C GLU A 185 2.50 8.64 -1.04
N ALA A 186 1.16 8.56 -1.04
CA ALA A 186 0.30 9.46 -0.26
C ALA A 186 0.58 9.40 1.25
N GLN A 187 0.93 8.23 1.81
CA GLN A 187 1.27 8.10 3.24
C GLN A 187 2.65 8.67 3.59
N PHE A 188 3.59 8.71 2.65
CA PHE A 188 4.95 9.23 2.87
C PHE A 188 5.08 10.74 2.61
N SER A 189 4.19 11.33 1.81
CA SER A 189 4.18 12.77 1.59
C SER A 189 3.85 13.56 2.88
N SER A 190 4.56 14.66 3.10
CA SER A 190 4.26 15.63 4.17
C SER A 190 3.16 16.62 3.80
N HIS A 191 2.87 16.81 2.50
CA HIS A 191 1.98 17.87 2.01
C HIS A 191 0.59 17.31 1.65
N ILE A 192 -0.48 17.86 2.24
CA ILE A 192 -1.83 17.26 2.13
C ILE A 192 -2.37 17.22 0.69
N THR A 193 -2.10 18.25 -0.11
CA THR A 193 -2.45 18.31 -1.54
C THR A 193 -1.79 17.19 -2.33
N HIS A 194 -0.54 16.82 -1.99
CA HIS A 194 0.13 15.68 -2.62
C HIS A 194 -0.47 14.35 -2.14
N LYS A 195 -0.90 14.23 -0.88
CA LYS A 195 -1.59 13.01 -0.40
C LYS A 195 -2.88 12.75 -1.16
N PHE A 196 -3.70 13.79 -1.34
CA PHE A 196 -4.89 13.73 -2.18
C PHE A 196 -4.54 13.38 -3.64
N ALA A 197 -3.60 14.11 -4.24
CA ALA A 197 -3.22 13.90 -5.64
C ALA A 197 -2.68 12.49 -5.91
N PHE A 198 -1.84 11.95 -5.02
CA PHE A 198 -1.33 10.58 -5.14
C PHE A 198 -2.44 9.54 -4.99
N ASN A 199 -3.32 9.65 -3.98
CA ASN A 199 -4.50 8.79 -3.89
C ASN A 199 -5.34 8.83 -5.17
N TRP A 200 -5.53 10.02 -5.75
CA TRP A 200 -6.30 10.19 -6.98
C TRP A 200 -5.63 9.57 -8.22
N ILE A 201 -4.30 9.69 -8.38
CA ILE A 201 -3.58 8.94 -9.44
C ILE A 201 -3.75 7.42 -9.22
N GLY A 202 -3.77 6.97 -7.97
CA GLY A 202 -4.09 5.59 -7.61
C GLY A 202 -5.48 5.17 -8.12
N LEU A 203 -6.50 6.00 -7.91
CA LEU A 203 -7.85 5.79 -8.45
C LEU A 203 -7.83 5.79 -9.99
N GLU A 204 -7.27 6.80 -10.65
CA GLU A 204 -7.17 6.85 -12.11
C GLU A 204 -6.47 5.62 -12.71
N SER A 205 -5.51 5.03 -11.99
CA SER A 205 -4.85 3.80 -12.43
C SER A 205 -5.80 2.60 -12.54
N MET A 206 -6.88 2.55 -11.78
CA MET A 206 -7.88 1.47 -11.77
C MET A 206 -8.93 1.57 -12.89
N LEU A 207 -8.86 2.57 -13.77
CA LEU A 207 -9.85 2.78 -14.84
C LEU A 207 -9.41 2.14 -16.17
N PRO A 208 -10.37 1.75 -17.03
CA PRO A 208 -10.10 1.36 -18.41
C PRO A 208 -9.27 2.39 -19.19
N ASN A 209 -8.56 1.92 -20.22
CA ASN A 209 -7.78 2.80 -21.08
C ASN A 209 -8.69 3.78 -21.83
N GLY A 210 -8.52 5.08 -21.57
CA GLY A 210 -9.34 6.15 -22.15
C GLY A 210 -10.50 6.63 -21.27
N GLU A 211 -10.83 5.93 -20.17
CA GLU A 211 -11.89 6.32 -19.23
C GLU A 211 -11.45 7.38 -18.18
N VAL A 212 -10.60 8.34 -18.58
CA VAL A 212 -10.01 9.35 -17.67
C VAL A 212 -10.81 10.66 -17.57
N SER A 213 -12.04 10.71 -18.09
CA SER A 213 -12.89 11.90 -18.05
C SER A 213 -13.73 11.99 -16.77
N GLU A 214 -14.19 13.20 -16.40
CA GLU A 214 -15.09 13.42 -15.25
C GLU A 214 -16.28 12.45 -15.27
N ALA A 215 -16.88 12.21 -16.44
CA ALA A 215 -18.07 11.37 -16.58
C ALA A 215 -17.80 9.90 -16.20
N TYR A 216 -16.71 9.31 -16.69
CA TYR A 216 -16.35 7.93 -16.36
C TYR A 216 -15.91 7.79 -14.89
N LEU A 217 -15.06 8.71 -14.41
CA LEU A 217 -14.65 8.77 -13.00
C LEU A 217 -15.85 8.82 -12.05
N VAL A 218 -16.82 9.69 -12.33
CA VAL A 218 -18.06 9.79 -11.56
C VAL A 218 -18.88 8.51 -11.64
N GLN A 219 -19.03 7.92 -12.84
CA GLN A 219 -19.76 6.67 -13.01
C GLN A 219 -19.15 5.53 -12.18
N ARG A 220 -17.86 5.26 -12.37
CA ARG A 220 -17.14 4.17 -11.69
C ARG A 220 -17.08 4.37 -10.18
N TYR A 221 -16.71 5.55 -9.68
CA TYR A 221 -16.56 5.77 -8.23
C TYR A 221 -17.86 6.03 -7.46
N SER A 222 -18.92 6.51 -8.12
CA SER A 222 -20.24 6.50 -7.49
C SER A 222 -20.75 5.07 -7.31
N PHE A 223 -20.40 4.15 -8.21
CA PHE A 223 -20.77 2.74 -8.06
C PHE A 223 -20.12 2.09 -6.82
N VAL A 224 -18.84 2.39 -6.55
CA VAL A 224 -18.09 1.89 -5.39
C VAL A 224 -18.75 2.21 -4.03
N VAL A 225 -19.62 3.23 -3.96
CA VAL A 225 -20.39 3.62 -2.76
C VAL A 225 -21.89 3.26 -2.83
N GLY A 226 -22.29 2.39 -3.76
CA GLY A 226 -23.69 1.98 -3.94
C GLY A 226 -24.58 3.03 -4.62
N ALA A 227 -23.98 3.94 -5.39
CA ALA A 227 -24.68 4.96 -6.18
C ALA A 227 -24.41 4.81 -7.70
N PRO A 228 -24.66 3.64 -8.32
CA PRO A 228 -24.46 3.42 -9.76
C PRO A 228 -25.25 4.43 -10.60
N ARG A 229 -24.73 4.78 -11.78
CA ARG A 229 -25.29 5.85 -12.65
C ARG A 229 -25.52 5.38 -14.07
N GLY A 230 -26.46 6.03 -14.76
CA GLY A 230 -26.64 5.90 -16.21
C GLY A 230 -26.95 4.47 -16.64
N ALA A 231 -26.09 3.90 -17.49
CA ALA A 231 -26.23 2.54 -17.98
C ALA A 231 -26.20 1.50 -16.85
N ASP A 232 -25.32 1.66 -15.86
CA ASP A 232 -25.14 0.69 -14.77
C ASP A 232 -26.40 0.58 -13.91
N SER A 233 -27.05 1.73 -13.61
CA SER A 233 -28.33 1.76 -12.90
C SER A 233 -29.42 0.98 -13.65
N LYS A 234 -29.44 1.12 -15.00
CA LYS A 234 -30.42 0.44 -15.84
C LYS A 234 -30.18 -1.07 -15.86
N ILE A 235 -28.92 -1.50 -16.06
CA ILE A 235 -28.55 -2.91 -16.04
C ILE A 235 -28.96 -3.56 -14.71
N LEU A 236 -28.72 -2.89 -13.57
CA LEU A 236 -29.15 -3.40 -12.26
C LEU A 236 -30.68 -3.52 -12.12
N ILE A 237 -31.44 -2.53 -12.61
CA ILE A 237 -32.93 -2.56 -12.62
C ILE A 237 -33.48 -3.70 -13.48
N ASP A 238 -32.80 -4.01 -14.59
CA ASP A 238 -33.18 -5.06 -15.53
C ASP A 238 -32.61 -6.45 -15.13
N SER A 239 -31.91 -6.56 -13.99
CA SER A 239 -31.23 -7.78 -13.51
C SER A 239 -31.95 -8.48 -12.35
N ALA A 240 -31.50 -9.70 -12.01
CA ALA A 240 -31.93 -10.41 -10.81
C ALA A 240 -31.56 -9.70 -9.47
N LEU A 241 -30.67 -8.70 -9.49
CA LEU A 241 -30.30 -7.90 -8.30
C LEU A 241 -31.22 -6.67 -8.10
N LYS A 242 -32.25 -6.50 -8.92
CA LYS A 242 -33.15 -5.33 -8.90
C LYS A 242 -33.67 -4.98 -7.50
N ASP A 243 -34.18 -5.95 -6.76
CA ASP A 243 -34.85 -5.69 -5.49
C ASP A 243 -33.84 -5.28 -4.40
N LEU A 244 -32.71 -6.01 -4.30
CA LEU A 244 -31.56 -5.66 -3.45
C LEU A 244 -30.98 -4.28 -3.82
N PHE A 245 -30.90 -3.94 -5.11
CA PHE A 245 -30.48 -2.62 -5.56
C PHE A 245 -31.46 -1.52 -5.14
N ILE A 246 -32.78 -1.74 -5.26
CA ILE A 246 -33.79 -0.75 -4.88
C ILE A 246 -33.80 -0.53 -3.37
N GLU A 247 -33.63 -1.59 -2.58
CA GLU A 247 -33.55 -1.57 -1.12
C GLU A 247 -32.28 -0.87 -0.62
N HIS A 248 -31.12 -1.21 -1.19
CA HIS A 248 -29.81 -0.79 -0.69
C HIS A 248 -29.10 0.27 -1.53
N LYS A 249 -29.80 0.99 -2.42
CA LYS A 249 -29.21 2.15 -3.12
C LYS A 249 -28.81 3.25 -2.12
N ASN A 250 -27.66 3.89 -2.36
CA ASN A 250 -27.16 4.93 -1.48
C ASN A 250 -28.10 6.16 -1.44
N PRO A 251 -28.65 6.55 -0.26
CA PRO A 251 -29.51 7.72 -0.14
C PRO A 251 -28.78 9.04 -0.45
N GLU A 252 -27.49 9.14 -0.11
CA GLU A 252 -26.61 10.28 -0.39
C GLU A 252 -25.98 10.22 -1.78
N GLY A 253 -26.43 9.32 -2.66
CA GLY A 253 -25.83 9.11 -3.99
C GLY A 253 -25.76 10.36 -4.87
N LYS A 254 -26.65 11.35 -4.67
CA LYS A 254 -26.54 12.66 -5.35
C LYS A 254 -25.40 13.51 -4.83
N LYS A 255 -25.14 13.47 -3.52
CA LYS A 255 -24.06 14.20 -2.85
C LYS A 255 -22.71 13.60 -3.25
N TRP A 256 -22.58 12.27 -3.17
CA TRP A 256 -21.40 11.54 -3.66
C TRP A 256 -21.03 11.87 -5.10
N VAL A 257 -21.99 11.86 -6.03
CA VAL A 257 -21.76 12.26 -7.43
C VAL A 257 -21.18 13.66 -7.53
N LYS A 258 -21.77 14.64 -6.83
CA LYS A 258 -21.31 16.03 -6.85
C LYS A 258 -19.89 16.17 -6.29
N GLU A 259 -19.58 15.50 -5.18
CA GLU A 259 -18.26 15.63 -4.57
C GLU A 259 -17.18 14.86 -5.34
N ILE A 260 -17.50 13.78 -6.05
CA ILE A 260 -16.56 13.15 -7.00
C ILE A 260 -16.25 14.09 -8.18
N GLN A 261 -17.24 14.84 -8.69
CA GLN A 261 -17.00 15.90 -9.69
C GLN A 261 -16.11 17.01 -9.12
N ASN A 262 -16.36 17.44 -7.88
CA ASN A 262 -15.55 18.48 -7.23
C ASN A 262 -14.11 18.01 -7.02
N MET A 263 -13.89 16.77 -6.56
CA MET A 263 -12.55 16.19 -6.40
C MET A 263 -11.82 16.06 -7.75
N TYR A 264 -12.50 15.66 -8.83
CA TYR A 264 -11.88 15.64 -10.17
C TYR A 264 -11.41 17.03 -10.61
N ARG A 265 -12.26 18.05 -10.48
CA ARG A 265 -11.91 19.43 -10.84
C ARG A 265 -10.78 19.97 -9.98
N TYR A 266 -10.81 19.67 -8.69
CA TYR A 266 -9.75 20.03 -7.75
C TYR A 266 -8.41 19.38 -8.12
N ARG A 267 -8.43 18.10 -8.49
CA ARG A 267 -7.29 17.39 -9.08
C ARG A 267 -6.80 18.05 -10.38
N CYS A 268 -7.69 18.48 -11.26
CA CYS A 268 -7.31 19.15 -12.50
C CYS A 268 -6.58 20.46 -12.22
N ALA A 269 -7.03 21.29 -11.27
CA ALA A 269 -6.32 22.50 -10.86
C ALA A 269 -4.88 22.17 -10.39
N ILE A 270 -4.72 21.20 -9.48
CA ILE A 270 -3.39 20.76 -8.97
C ILE A 270 -2.41 20.39 -10.10
N PHE A 271 -2.88 19.72 -11.16
CA PHE A 271 -2.02 19.27 -12.27
C PHE A 271 -1.89 20.26 -13.43
N HIS A 272 -2.80 21.22 -13.58
CA HIS A 272 -2.72 22.26 -14.62
C HIS A 272 -1.95 23.50 -14.14
N ASP A 273 -2.24 23.97 -12.93
CA ASP A 273 -1.63 25.18 -12.38
C ASP A 273 -0.27 24.86 -11.73
N GLY A 274 -0.08 23.60 -11.32
CA GLY A 274 1.09 23.16 -10.56
C GLY A 274 0.94 23.50 -9.08
N SER A 275 1.44 22.62 -8.21
CA SER A 275 1.29 22.79 -6.75
C SER A 275 2.08 23.96 -6.16
N SER A 276 2.87 24.68 -6.96
CA SER A 276 3.58 25.91 -6.59
C SER A 276 2.77 27.19 -6.80
N ASP A 277 1.80 27.19 -7.72
CA ASP A 277 1.16 28.42 -8.20
C ASP A 277 -0.31 28.52 -7.70
N LEU A 278 -0.86 27.42 -7.17
CA LEU A 278 -2.04 27.46 -6.32
C LEU A 278 -1.74 28.24 -5.03
N THR A 279 -2.35 29.41 -4.88
CA THR A 279 -2.12 30.26 -3.71
C THR A 279 -2.80 29.69 -2.46
N SER A 280 -2.42 30.19 -1.28
CA SER A 280 -3.08 29.83 0.00
C SER A 280 -4.58 30.13 0.01
N ASP A 281 -5.03 31.00 -0.88
CA ASP A 281 -6.40 31.49 -0.95
C ASP A 281 -7.26 30.60 -1.87
N ASP A 282 -6.64 29.80 -2.74
CA ASP A 282 -7.27 28.79 -3.61
C ASP A 282 -7.32 27.38 -2.96
N ILE A 283 -6.44 27.12 -1.99
CA ILE A 283 -6.33 25.84 -1.28
C ILE A 283 -6.92 25.97 0.13
N GLU A 284 -8.20 25.59 0.31
CA GLU A 284 -8.82 25.42 1.64
C GLU A 284 -8.29 24.14 2.33
N PRO A 285 -7.38 24.20 3.34
CA PRO A 285 -6.63 23.02 3.76
C PRO A 285 -7.51 21.92 4.38
N LYS A 286 -8.54 22.32 5.15
CA LYS A 286 -9.53 21.38 5.73
C LYS A 286 -10.26 20.56 4.64
N LYS A 287 -10.53 21.18 3.48
CA LYS A 287 -11.23 20.54 2.35
C LYS A 287 -10.34 19.59 1.57
N VAL A 288 -9.08 19.94 1.36
CA VAL A 288 -8.10 19.05 0.73
C VAL A 288 -7.87 17.81 1.58
N ASP A 289 -7.81 17.99 2.90
CA ASP A 289 -7.70 16.87 3.83
C ASP A 289 -8.94 15.97 3.79
N TRP A 290 -10.14 16.55 3.84
CA TRP A 290 -11.38 15.81 3.63
C TRP A 290 -11.39 15.04 2.31
N TYR A 291 -10.97 15.65 1.19
CA TYR A 291 -10.79 14.96 -0.10
C TYR A 291 -9.73 13.85 -0.07
N TYR A 292 -8.62 14.02 0.68
CA TYR A 292 -7.66 12.95 0.93
C TYR A 292 -8.31 11.78 1.69
N HIS A 293 -9.14 12.05 2.69
CA HIS A 293 -9.91 11.02 3.41
C HIS A 293 -10.95 10.32 2.51
N LEU A 294 -11.73 11.06 1.71
CA LEU A 294 -12.68 10.50 0.75
C LEU A 294 -11.98 9.62 -0.30
N SER A 295 -10.93 10.14 -0.95
CA SER A 295 -10.16 9.40 -1.95
C SER A 295 -9.53 8.14 -1.35
N LYS A 296 -8.98 8.20 -0.13
CA LYS A 296 -8.44 7.02 0.58
C LYS A 296 -9.50 5.93 0.77
N GLN A 297 -10.72 6.30 1.18
CA GLN A 297 -11.82 5.36 1.37
C GLN A 297 -12.29 4.74 0.05
N LEU A 298 -12.34 5.53 -1.04
CA LEU A 298 -12.61 5.03 -2.39
C LEU A 298 -11.51 4.05 -2.85
N SER A 299 -10.23 4.38 -2.63
CA SER A 299 -9.09 3.52 -2.99
C SER A 299 -9.15 2.18 -2.26
N MET A 300 -9.37 2.19 -0.94
CA MET A 300 -9.51 0.97 -0.14
C MET A 300 -10.62 0.05 -0.65
N ARG A 301 -11.74 0.62 -1.12
CA ARG A 301 -12.87 -0.15 -1.64
C ARG A 301 -12.63 -0.70 -3.03
N VAL A 302 -12.15 0.12 -3.97
CA VAL A 302 -11.88 -0.38 -5.33
C VAL A 302 -10.79 -1.44 -5.31
N ILE A 303 -9.77 -1.30 -4.45
CA ILE A 303 -8.78 -2.34 -4.19
C ILE A 303 -9.44 -3.59 -3.62
N GLY A 304 -10.28 -3.49 -2.58
CA GLY A 304 -10.94 -4.66 -1.98
C GLY A 304 -11.89 -5.39 -2.94
N TYR A 305 -12.66 -4.67 -3.76
CA TYR A 305 -13.49 -5.27 -4.81
C TYR A 305 -12.63 -5.93 -5.90
N ALA A 306 -11.59 -5.26 -6.40
CA ALA A 306 -10.72 -5.80 -7.45
C ALA A 306 -9.93 -7.02 -6.97
N ILE A 307 -9.57 -7.05 -5.68
CA ILE A 307 -8.97 -8.22 -5.04
C ILE A 307 -9.96 -9.39 -4.98
N ALA A 308 -11.21 -9.16 -4.59
CA ALA A 308 -12.24 -10.21 -4.64
C ALA A 308 -12.50 -10.68 -6.09
N ALA A 309 -12.41 -9.79 -7.07
CA ALA A 309 -12.51 -10.13 -8.49
C ALA A 309 -11.36 -11.02 -8.96
N ILE A 310 -10.13 -10.71 -8.53
CA ILE A 310 -8.95 -11.53 -8.77
C ILE A 310 -9.11 -12.95 -8.19
N CYS A 311 -9.67 -13.09 -6.97
CA CYS A 311 -9.99 -14.40 -6.38
C CYS A 311 -11.01 -15.18 -7.21
N ASP A 312 -12.00 -14.48 -7.77
CA ASP A 312 -13.05 -15.04 -8.63
C ASP A 312 -12.59 -15.23 -10.10
N GLY A 313 -11.30 -15.01 -10.40
CA GLY A 313 -10.68 -15.26 -11.71
C GLY A 313 -10.77 -14.12 -12.73
N VAL A 314 -11.08 -12.89 -12.30
CA VAL A 314 -11.16 -11.72 -13.19
C VAL A 314 -9.75 -11.19 -13.51
N GLU A 315 -9.42 -11.12 -14.80
CA GLU A 315 -8.08 -10.74 -15.26
C GLU A 315 -7.97 -9.30 -15.79
N THR A 316 -9.05 -8.72 -16.33
CA THR A 316 -9.02 -7.39 -16.98
C THR A 316 -9.73 -6.32 -16.17
N VAL A 317 -9.40 -5.04 -16.44
CA VAL A 317 -10.11 -3.91 -15.83
C VAL A 317 -11.51 -3.73 -16.43
N ASP A 318 -11.68 -4.10 -17.70
CA ASP A 318 -12.96 -4.00 -18.40
C ASP A 318 -13.97 -5.02 -17.83
N ASP A 319 -13.57 -6.27 -17.59
CA ASP A 319 -14.42 -7.28 -16.95
C ASP A 319 -14.75 -6.91 -15.49
N PHE A 320 -13.79 -6.30 -14.78
CA PHE A 320 -13.98 -5.82 -13.42
C PHE A 320 -15.11 -4.79 -13.32
N TRP A 321 -15.06 -3.73 -14.14
CA TRP A 321 -16.08 -2.68 -14.11
C TRP A 321 -17.35 -3.02 -14.89
N GLY A 322 -17.22 -3.77 -15.99
CA GLY A 322 -18.29 -4.08 -16.93
C GLY A 322 -19.12 -5.31 -16.60
N ASP A 323 -18.68 -6.17 -15.67
CA ASP A 323 -19.43 -7.36 -15.26
C ASP A 323 -19.33 -7.64 -13.75
N TYR A 324 -18.11 -7.69 -13.19
CA TYR A 324 -17.91 -8.09 -11.78
C TYR A 324 -18.61 -7.15 -10.80
N MET A 325 -18.37 -5.84 -10.93
CA MET A 325 -18.99 -4.83 -10.06
C MET A 325 -20.52 -4.83 -10.14
N LEU A 326 -21.09 -5.06 -11.33
CA LEU A 326 -22.54 -5.21 -11.53
C LEU A 326 -23.10 -6.40 -10.75
N LYS A 327 -22.38 -7.53 -10.71
CA LYS A 327 -22.82 -8.75 -10.02
C LYS A 327 -22.57 -8.75 -8.51
N LYS A 328 -21.65 -7.92 -8.00
CA LYS A 328 -21.10 -8.07 -6.64
C LYS A 328 -21.36 -6.89 -5.69
N VAL A 329 -21.56 -5.66 -6.16
CA VAL A 329 -21.78 -4.50 -5.27
C VAL A 329 -23.08 -4.63 -4.45
N PHE A 330 -24.17 -5.10 -5.06
CA PHE A 330 -25.47 -5.31 -4.38
C PHE A 330 -25.75 -6.79 -4.06
N ASN A 331 -24.72 -7.62 -4.06
CA ASN A 331 -24.84 -9.03 -3.70
C ASN A 331 -24.86 -9.18 -2.18
N GLU A 332 -25.70 -10.06 -1.65
CA GLU A 332 -25.76 -10.37 -0.22
C GLU A 332 -24.39 -10.76 0.36
N GLU A 333 -23.51 -11.40 -0.42
CA GLU A 333 -22.15 -11.78 -0.01
C GLU A 333 -21.22 -10.59 0.29
N ASN A 334 -21.53 -9.39 -0.21
CA ASN A 334 -20.70 -8.20 -0.02
C ASN A 334 -20.59 -7.82 1.45
N ILE A 335 -19.38 -7.91 2.01
CA ILE A 335 -19.10 -7.60 3.42
C ILE A 335 -19.49 -6.17 3.83
N TRP A 336 -19.35 -5.20 2.92
CA TRP A 336 -19.75 -3.80 3.17
C TRP A 336 -21.27 -3.61 3.13
N LEU A 337 -21.99 -4.45 2.41
CA LEU A 337 -23.45 -4.49 2.44
C LEU A 337 -23.92 -5.13 3.76
N LYS A 338 -23.41 -6.33 4.08
CA LYS A 338 -23.74 -7.07 5.32
C LYS A 338 -23.53 -6.27 6.60
N ASN A 339 -22.49 -5.43 6.65
CA ASN A 339 -22.16 -4.63 7.84
C ASN A 339 -22.75 -3.20 7.80
N GLY A 340 -23.57 -2.85 6.79
CA GLY A 340 -24.20 -1.54 6.65
C GLY A 340 -23.27 -0.39 6.26
N THR A 341 -21.97 -0.62 6.05
CA THR A 341 -21.00 0.45 5.75
C THR A 341 -20.95 0.85 4.26
N LEU A 342 -21.66 0.15 3.36
CA LEU A 342 -21.60 0.29 1.89
C LEU A 342 -21.68 1.74 1.36
N HIS A 343 -22.26 2.67 2.10
CA HIS A 343 -22.48 4.04 1.57
C HIS A 343 -21.44 5.08 1.97
N LEU A 344 -20.57 4.80 2.96
CA LEU A 344 -19.63 5.79 3.53
C LEU A 344 -20.30 7.13 3.91
N ASN A 345 -21.57 7.09 4.33
CA ASN A 345 -22.34 8.33 4.52
C ASN A 345 -21.77 9.22 5.63
N ASP A 346 -21.13 8.65 6.64
CA ASP A 346 -20.45 9.41 7.69
C ASP A 346 -19.30 10.24 7.12
N ALA A 347 -18.55 9.69 6.14
CA ALA A 347 -17.44 10.38 5.50
C ALA A 347 -17.91 11.52 4.57
N ILE A 348 -19.02 11.33 3.84
CA ILE A 348 -19.56 12.38 2.96
C ILE A 348 -20.36 13.44 3.71
N ASN A 349 -20.88 13.12 4.90
CA ASN A 349 -21.65 14.03 5.75
C ASN A 349 -20.83 14.77 6.80
N PHE A 350 -19.54 14.47 6.92
CA PHE A 350 -18.59 15.23 7.71
C PHE A 350 -18.57 16.73 7.30
N ASP A 351 -18.76 17.61 8.28
CA ASP A 351 -18.64 19.06 8.10
C ASP A 351 -17.17 19.48 8.23
N TRP A 352 -16.46 19.42 7.11
CA TRP A 352 -15.06 19.86 7.03
C TRP A 352 -14.89 21.39 7.19
N ALA A 353 -15.96 22.18 7.08
CA ALA A 353 -15.90 23.63 7.26
C ALA A 353 -16.03 24.02 8.75
N GLY A 354 -16.78 23.23 9.52
CA GLY A 354 -16.98 23.39 10.96
C GLY A 354 -15.70 23.37 11.80
N ASP A 355 -15.82 23.81 13.05
CA ASP A 355 -14.72 23.90 14.02
C ASP A 355 -14.51 22.62 14.86
N GLU A 356 -15.17 21.52 14.51
CA GLU A 356 -14.98 20.25 15.20
C GLU A 356 -13.59 19.64 14.93
N ALA A 357 -13.02 19.05 15.98
CA ALA A 357 -11.67 18.50 15.93
C ALA A 357 -11.57 17.27 15.04
N TYR A 358 -10.41 17.13 14.42
CA TYR A 358 -10.06 16.08 13.45
C TYR A 358 -10.26 14.65 13.94
N TYR A 359 -10.32 13.73 12.96
CA TYR A 359 -10.05 12.30 13.15
C TYR A 359 -8.61 12.06 13.67
N GLU A 360 -8.39 12.21 14.98
CA GLU A 360 -7.28 11.52 15.65
C GLU A 360 -7.62 10.02 15.76
N ILE A 361 -7.07 9.24 14.81
CA ILE A 361 -6.92 7.78 14.86
C ILE A 361 -5.42 7.50 14.98
#